data_AF-A0A1H2UX39-F1
#
_entry.id   AF-A0A1H2UX39-F1
#
_cell.length_a   1.000
_cell.length_b   1.000
_cell.length_c   1.000
_cell.angle_alpha   90.00
_cell.angle_beta   90.00
_cell.angle_gamma   90.00
#
_symmetry.space_group_name_H-M   'P 1'
#
loop_
_entity.id
_entity.type
_entity.pdbx_description
1 polymer ?
#
loop_
_entity_poly.entity_id
_entity_poly.type
_entity_poly.pdbx_seq_one_letter_code
_entity_poly.pdbx_strand_id
1 'polypeptide(L)'
;MNEIQNSLNKRFRYASDEGDSWRILAAEGPVSGDCEDYSLTLVWLWERQSLLRFWWALVTFKYLFWHCRSPSGGGHLVVWCRGNGWTDNIQRKLVEKLPNGYRLRFPYLFPLVALKFLLRPLLRLL
;
A
#
# COMPACT_ATOMS: atom_id res chain seq x y z
N MET A 1 6.77 -1.09 -13.68
CA MET A 1 5.99 -1.41 -12.45
C MET A 1 6.29 -2.82 -11.95
N ASN A 2 6.21 -3.84 -12.81
CA ASN A 2 6.43 -5.24 -12.43
C ASN A 2 7.80 -5.52 -11.81
N GLU A 3 8.90 -5.00 -12.39
CA GLU A 3 10.25 -5.19 -11.83
C GLU A 3 10.40 -4.60 -10.42
N ILE A 4 9.89 -3.39 -10.22
CA ILE A 4 9.87 -2.72 -8.92
C ILE A 4 9.08 -3.54 -7.90
N GLN A 5 7.90 -4.05 -8.29
CA GLN A 5 7.10 -4.90 -7.42
C GLN A 5 7.83 -6.21 -7.09
N ASN A 6 8.43 -6.85 -8.09
CA ASN A 6 9.21 -8.07 -7.91
C ASN A 6 10.41 -7.85 -6.98
N SER A 7 11.05 -6.69 -7.04
CA SER A 7 12.12 -6.31 -6.11
C SER A 7 11.59 -6.22 -4.67
N LEU A 8 10.49 -5.49 -4.44
CA LEU A 8 9.86 -5.40 -3.11
C LEU A 8 9.42 -6.78 -2.61
N ASN A 9 8.77 -7.58 -3.46
CA ASN A 9 8.35 -8.94 -3.15
C ASN A 9 9.49 -9.79 -2.56
N LYS A 10 10.67 -9.80 -3.19
CA LYS A 10 11.79 -10.65 -2.75
C LYS A 10 12.23 -10.35 -1.31
N ARG A 11 12.18 -9.08 -0.92
CA ARG A 11 12.68 -8.59 0.37
C ARG A 11 11.59 -8.34 1.43
N PHE A 12 10.33 -8.27 1.04
CA PHE A 12 9.21 -8.06 1.96
C PHE A 12 8.84 -9.34 2.71
N ARG A 13 8.57 -9.21 4.01
CA ARG A 13 8.06 -10.25 4.89
C ARG A 13 6.82 -9.71 5.61
N TYR A 14 5.73 -10.47 5.59
CA TYR A 14 4.51 -10.05 6.26
C TYR A 14 4.67 -10.16 7.78
N ALA A 15 4.32 -9.10 8.49
CA ALA A 15 4.22 -9.04 9.94
C ALA A 15 3.04 -8.14 10.29
N SER A 16 2.02 -8.67 10.96
CA SER A 16 0.90 -7.87 11.46
C SER A 16 1.39 -6.87 12.50
N ASP A 17 0.86 -5.65 12.48
CA ASP A 17 1.09 -4.68 13.54
C ASP A 17 0.04 -4.81 14.66
N GLU A 18 0.44 -4.42 15.87
CA GLU A 18 -0.50 -4.16 16.97
C GLU A 18 -0.93 -2.69 16.84
N GLY A 19 -1.85 -2.40 15.92
CA GLY A 19 -2.32 -1.04 15.69
C GLY A 19 -2.76 -0.77 14.26
N ASP A 20 -2.67 0.50 13.85
CA ASP A 20 -2.96 0.96 12.49
C ASP A 20 -1.88 1.98 12.11
N SER A 21 -0.68 1.49 11.77
CA SER A 21 0.53 2.30 11.64
C SER A 21 1.08 2.39 10.22
N TRP A 22 0.58 3.34 9.45
CA TRP A 22 0.91 3.49 8.03
C TRP A 22 2.33 4.05 7.83
N ARG A 23 3.21 3.31 7.14
CA ARG A 23 4.57 3.79 6.84
C ARG A 23 5.12 3.29 5.50
N ILE A 24 6.12 4.01 5.00
CA ILE A 24 6.94 3.58 3.85
C ILE A 24 8.20 2.88 4.38
N LEU A 25 8.46 1.67 3.89
CA LEU A 25 9.60 0.83 4.25
C LEU A 25 10.82 1.17 3.36
N ALA A 26 11.51 2.27 3.70
CA ALA A 26 12.57 2.86 2.88
C ALA A 26 13.93 2.11 2.89
N ALA A 27 14.10 1.05 3.69
CA ALA A 27 15.35 0.29 3.71
C ALA A 27 15.56 -0.48 2.38
N GLU A 28 16.81 -0.66 1.94
CA GLU A 28 17.15 -1.41 0.72
C GLU A 28 17.09 -2.94 0.92
N GLY A 29 17.35 -3.40 2.15
CA GLY A 29 17.39 -4.82 2.51
C GLY A 29 16.01 -5.44 2.81
N PRO A 30 15.99 -6.57 3.55
CA PRO A 30 14.76 -7.15 4.07
C PRO A 30 13.93 -6.14 4.85
N VAL A 31 12.62 -6.14 4.61
CA VAL A 31 11.67 -5.25 5.30
C VAL A 31 10.45 -6.04 5.75
N SER A 32 9.89 -5.66 6.89
CA SER A 32 8.70 -6.31 7.47
C SER A 32 7.60 -5.29 7.75
N GLY A 33 6.36 -5.65 7.42
CA GLY A 33 5.17 -4.84 7.63
C GLY A 33 3.90 -5.57 7.22
N ASP A 34 2.78 -4.88 7.23
CA ASP A 34 1.44 -5.37 6.91
C ASP A 34 1.02 -5.02 5.46
N CYS A 35 -0.29 -5.03 5.18
CA CYS A 35 -0.80 -4.77 3.83
C CYS A 35 -0.74 -3.28 3.45
N GLU A 36 -0.88 -2.39 4.42
CA GLU A 36 -0.77 -0.94 4.29
C GLU A 36 0.67 -0.56 3.96
N ASP A 37 1.63 -1.05 4.76
CA ASP A 37 3.06 -0.78 4.60
C ASP A 37 3.56 -1.22 3.22
N TYR A 38 3.16 -2.42 2.78
CA TYR A 38 3.52 -2.91 1.46
C TYR A 38 2.99 -2.00 0.35
N SER A 39 1.71 -1.62 0.43
CA SER A 39 1.02 -0.81 -0.59
C SER A 39 1.62 0.59 -0.70
N LEU A 40 1.85 1.24 0.44
CA LEU A 40 2.49 2.57 0.51
C LEU A 40 3.90 2.53 -0.06
N THR A 41 4.69 1.52 0.34
CA THR A 41 6.06 1.33 -0.14
C THR A 41 6.08 1.09 -1.64
N LEU A 42 5.18 0.27 -2.17
CA LEU A 42 5.11 -0.04 -3.60
C LEU A 42 4.83 1.21 -4.44
N VAL A 43 3.86 2.04 -4.03
CA VAL A 43 3.56 3.29 -4.73
C VAL A 43 4.72 4.27 -4.67
N TRP A 44 5.39 4.40 -3.51
CA TRP A 44 6.57 5.25 -3.35
C TRP A 44 7.73 4.80 -4.24
N LEU A 45 7.97 3.48 -4.35
CA LEU A 45 8.97 2.92 -5.25
C LEU A 45 8.63 3.17 -6.72
N TRP A 46 7.36 3.01 -7.14
CA TRP A 46 6.91 3.35 -8.49
C TRP A 46 7.08 4.83 -8.81
N GLU A 47 6.97 5.69 -7.81
CA GLU A 47 7.26 7.12 -7.89
C GLU A 47 8.72 7.48 -7.61
N ARG A 48 9.63 6.55 -7.89
CA ARG A 48 11.08 6.74 -7.85
C ARG A 48 11.58 7.23 -6.50
N GLN A 49 10.98 6.72 -5.43
CA GLN A 49 11.37 7.03 -4.06
C GLN A 49 11.20 8.51 -3.68
N SER A 50 10.31 9.24 -4.36
CA SER A 50 10.01 10.65 -4.08
C SER A 50 8.67 10.79 -3.37
N LEU A 51 8.68 11.35 -2.14
CA LEU A 51 7.44 11.65 -1.41
C LEU A 51 6.58 12.69 -2.13
N LEU A 52 7.19 13.71 -2.75
CA LEU A 52 6.44 14.70 -3.53
C LEU A 52 5.65 14.04 -4.66
N ARG A 53 6.30 13.14 -5.41
CA ARG A 53 5.65 12.41 -6.51
C ARG A 53 4.62 11.41 -6.00
N PHE A 54 4.91 10.73 -4.90
CA PHE A 54 3.96 9.85 -4.22
C PHE A 54 2.66 10.60 -3.89
N TRP A 55 2.74 11.74 -3.20
CA TRP A 55 1.56 12.53 -2.84
C TRP A 55 0.85 13.07 -4.07
N TRP A 56 1.59 13.58 -5.06
CA TRP A 56 1.01 14.04 -6.32
C TRP A 56 0.26 12.92 -7.06
N ALA A 57 0.78 11.70 -7.04
CA ALA A 57 0.14 10.54 -7.65
C ALA A 57 -1.19 10.17 -6.96
N LEU A 58 -1.30 10.35 -5.64
CA LEU A 58 -2.55 10.15 -4.91
C LEU A 58 -3.57 11.26 -5.19
N VAL A 59 -3.13 12.53 -5.19
CA VAL A 59 -3.97 13.70 -5.50
C VAL A 59 -4.55 13.62 -6.92
N THR A 60 -3.75 13.15 -7.88
CA THR A 60 -4.16 13.04 -9.29
C THR A 60 -4.83 11.70 -9.64
N PHE A 61 -5.15 10.87 -8.64
CA PHE A 61 -5.76 9.54 -8.80
C PHE A 61 -4.99 8.62 -9.77
N LYS A 62 -3.67 8.77 -9.84
CA LYS A 62 -2.82 7.80 -10.54
C LYS A 62 -2.83 6.45 -9.81
N TYR A 63 -2.86 6.51 -8.47
CA TYR A 63 -3.05 5.37 -7.59
C TYR A 63 -4.13 5.69 -6.54
N LEU A 64 -4.91 4.68 -6.17
CA LEU A 64 -5.85 4.75 -5.06
C LEU A 64 -5.67 3.54 -4.16
N PHE A 65 -5.60 3.77 -2.85
CA PHE A 65 -5.67 2.69 -1.88
C PHE A 65 -7.13 2.41 -1.57
N TRP A 66 -7.52 1.14 -1.55
CA TRP A 66 -8.88 0.72 -1.25
C TRP A 66 -8.87 -0.18 -0.02
N HIS A 67 -9.69 0.19 0.96
CA HIS A 67 -10.05 -0.72 2.02
C HIS A 67 -11.01 -1.78 1.47
N CYS A 68 -10.76 -3.04 1.76
CA CYS A 68 -11.57 -4.16 1.34
C CYS A 68 -11.56 -5.28 2.39
N ARG A 69 -12.40 -6.30 2.17
CA ARG A 69 -12.18 -7.62 2.79
C ARG A 69 -11.37 -8.49 1.85
N SER A 70 -10.33 -9.14 2.36
CA SER A 70 -9.54 -10.13 1.64
C SER A 70 -10.33 -11.44 1.48
N PRO A 71 -9.87 -12.38 0.62
CA PRO A 71 -10.47 -13.71 0.50
C PRO A 71 -10.46 -14.52 1.81
N SER A 72 -9.55 -14.24 2.73
CA SER A 72 -9.51 -14.85 4.08
C SER A 72 -10.46 -14.17 5.08
N GLY A 73 -11.16 -13.11 4.68
CA GLY A 73 -12.21 -12.44 5.47
C GLY A 73 -11.73 -11.25 6.31
N GLY A 74 -10.43 -11.06 6.46
CA GLY A 74 -9.82 -9.93 7.19
C GLY A 74 -9.97 -8.60 6.46
N GLY A 75 -9.84 -7.49 7.21
CA GLY A 75 -9.67 -6.16 6.61
C GLY A 75 -8.33 -6.10 5.87
N HIS A 76 -8.31 -5.44 4.71
CA HIS A 76 -7.14 -5.45 3.83
C HIS A 76 -7.07 -4.21 2.95
N LEU A 77 -5.86 -3.85 2.54
CA LEU A 77 -5.59 -2.73 1.64
C LEU A 77 -5.12 -3.24 0.27
N VAL A 78 -5.78 -2.77 -0.79
CA VAL A 78 -5.35 -3.01 -2.19
C VAL A 78 -5.07 -1.69 -2.90
N VAL A 79 -4.13 -1.72 -3.84
CA VAL A 79 -3.79 -0.59 -4.70
C VAL A 79 -4.51 -0.75 -6.03
N TRP A 80 -5.32 0.24 -6.38
CA TRP A 80 -5.78 0.45 -7.75
C TRP A 80 -4.79 1.34 -8.50
N CYS A 81 -4.42 0.95 -9.71
CA CYS A 81 -3.49 1.64 -10.58
C CYS A 81 -4.22 2.06 -11.85
N ARG A 82 -4.31 3.37 -12.10
CA ARG A 82 -5.04 3.89 -13.27
C ARG A 82 -4.48 3.29 -14.57
N GLY A 83 -5.37 2.69 -15.36
CA GLY A 83 -5.04 2.02 -16.63
C GLY A 83 -4.25 0.71 -16.51
N ASN A 84 -4.00 0.21 -15.30
CA ASN A 84 -3.13 -0.94 -15.04
C ASN A 84 -3.80 -2.03 -14.17
N GLY A 85 -4.91 -1.72 -13.49
CA GLY A 85 -5.66 -2.68 -12.69
C GLY A 85 -5.35 -2.58 -11.20
N TRP A 86 -5.05 -3.70 -10.55
CA TRP A 86 -5.01 -3.84 -9.10
C TRP A 86 -3.78 -4.62 -8.63
N THR A 87 -3.34 -4.37 -7.41
CA THR A 87 -2.32 -5.18 -6.75
C THR A 87 -2.29 -5.00 -5.23
N ASP A 88 -1.61 -5.89 -4.52
CA ASP A 88 -1.37 -5.85 -3.08
C ASP A 88 -0.22 -6.82 -2.70
N ASN A 89 -0.05 -7.08 -1.40
CA ASN A 89 0.90 -8.05 -0.85
C ASN A 89 0.45 -9.52 -0.93
N ILE A 90 -0.81 -9.82 -1.27
CA ILE A 90 -1.35 -11.18 -1.43
C ILE A 90 -1.15 -11.64 -2.89
N GLN A 91 -1.64 -10.88 -3.86
CA GLN A 91 -1.46 -11.14 -5.30
C GLN A 91 0.02 -11.08 -5.67
N ARG A 92 0.76 -10.12 -5.08
CA ARG A 92 2.18 -9.87 -5.37
C ARG A 92 2.48 -9.64 -6.86
N LYS A 93 1.46 -9.29 -7.64
CA LYS A 93 1.54 -8.96 -9.07
C LYS A 93 0.39 -8.03 -9.43
N LEU A 94 0.57 -7.28 -10.51
CA LEU A 94 -0.49 -6.49 -11.11
C LEU A 94 -1.49 -7.43 -11.80
N VAL A 95 -2.79 -7.22 -11.54
CA VAL A 95 -3.89 -7.96 -12.14
C VAL A 95 -4.92 -7.00 -12.69
N GLU A 96 -5.51 -7.30 -13.85
CA GLU A 96 -6.52 -6.41 -14.45
C GLU A 96 -7.77 -6.28 -13.57
N LYS A 97 -8.18 -7.39 -12.94
CA LYS A 97 -9.32 -7.48 -12.02
C LYS A 97 -8.89 -8.15 -10.73
N LEU A 98 -9.45 -7.71 -9.61
CA LEU A 98 -9.23 -8.39 -8.33
C LEU A 98 -9.75 -9.84 -8.41
N PRO A 99 -9.01 -10.82 -7.87
CA PRO A 99 -9.48 -12.21 -7.81
C PRO A 99 -10.77 -12.35 -6.99
N ASN A 100 -11.45 -13.47 -7.16
CA ASN A 100 -12.64 -13.80 -6.36
C ASN A 100 -12.35 -13.76 -4.86
N GLY A 101 -13.30 -13.24 -4.09
CA GLY A 101 -13.23 -13.13 -2.62
C GLY A 101 -12.91 -11.73 -2.10
N TYR A 102 -12.29 -10.87 -2.91
CA TYR A 102 -12.11 -9.46 -2.56
C TYR A 102 -13.45 -8.72 -2.54
N ARG A 103 -13.72 -7.95 -1.48
CA ARG A 103 -14.91 -7.09 -1.39
C ARG A 103 -14.49 -5.66 -1.07
N LEU A 104 -14.43 -4.80 -2.09
CA LEU A 104 -14.14 -3.38 -1.96
C LEU A 104 -15.16 -2.69 -1.05
N ARG A 105 -14.70 -1.78 -0.20
CA ARG A 105 -15.57 -0.99 0.70
C ARG A 105 -15.50 0.49 0.38
N PHE A 106 -14.34 1.11 0.56
CA PHE A 106 -14.16 2.53 0.25
C PHE A 106 -12.70 2.85 -0.10
N PRO A 107 -12.47 3.85 -0.94
CA PRO A 107 -11.12 4.33 -1.25
C PRO A 107 -10.61 5.25 -0.13
N TYR A 108 -9.35 5.08 0.26
CA TYR A 108 -8.60 6.07 1.02
C TYR A 108 -8.10 7.15 0.09
N LEU A 109 -8.81 8.28 0.06
CA LEU A 109 -8.36 9.48 -0.65
C LEU A 109 -7.16 10.11 0.07
N PHE A 110 -6.39 10.93 -0.67
CA PHE A 110 -5.15 11.51 -0.17
C PHE A 110 -5.24 12.16 1.23
N PRO A 111 -6.32 12.86 1.64
CA PRO A 111 -6.36 13.48 2.97
C PRO A 111 -6.40 12.44 4.09
N LEU A 112 -7.11 11.34 3.88
CA LEU A 112 -7.19 10.24 4.85
C LEU A 112 -5.88 9.46 4.92
N VAL A 113 -5.23 9.24 3.77
CA VAL A 113 -3.89 8.63 3.73
C VAL A 113 -2.90 9.50 4.49
N ALA A 114 -2.88 10.81 4.24
CA ALA A 114 -2.00 11.75 4.94
C ALA A 114 -2.26 11.76 6.45
N LEU A 115 -3.52 11.77 6.88
CA LEU A 115 -3.87 11.69 8.30
C LEU A 115 -3.32 10.41 8.94
N LYS A 116 -3.59 9.23 8.36
CA LYS A 116 -3.09 7.95 8.88
C LYS A 116 -1.57 7.88 8.92
N PHE A 117 -0.92 8.42 7.89
CA PHE A 117 0.55 8.49 7.78
C PHE A 117 1.19 9.38 8.85
N LEU A 118 0.52 10.48 9.24
CA LEU A 118 1.03 11.46 10.22
C LEU A 118 0.69 11.12 11.69
N LEU A 119 -0.23 10.19 11.94
CA LEU A 119 -0.61 9.80 13.32
C LEU A 119 0.50 9.04 14.05
N ARG A 120 1.43 8.39 13.35
CA ARG A 120 2.52 7.60 13.95
C ARG A 120 3.52 8.42 14.80
N PRO A 121 4.08 9.56 14.32
CA PRO A 121 4.93 10.40 15.17
C PRO A 121 4.25 10.84 16.47
N LEU A 122 2.95 11.18 16.41
CA LEU A 122 2.17 11.67 17.54
C LEU A 122 1.97 10.59 18.62
N LEU A 123 1.71 9.34 18.23
CA LEU A 123 1.50 8.23 19.17
C LEU A 123 2.79 7.70 19.82
N ARG A 124 3.98 8.08 19.31
CA ARG A 124 5.28 7.71 19.93
C ARG A 124 5.82 8.77 20.89
N LEU A 125 5.18 9.95 20.93
CA LEU A 125 5.54 11.08 21.80
C LEU A 125 4.66 11.17 23.05
N LEU A 126 3.68 10.26 23.18
CA LEU A 126 2.81 10.06 24.34
C LEU A 126 3.16 8.72 24.99
#